data_AF-A0A7X8J2Q6-F1
#
_entry.id   AF-A0A7X8J2Q6-F1
#
_cell.length_a   1.000
_cell.length_b   1.000
_cell.length_c   1.000
_cell.angle_alpha   90.00
_cell.angle_beta   90.00
_cell.angle_gamma   90.00
#
_symmetry.space_group_name_H-M   'P 1'
#
loop_
_entity.id
_entity.type
_entity.pdbx_description
1 polymer ?
#
loop_
_entity_poly.entity_id
_entity_poly.type
_entity_poly.pdbx_seq_one_letter_code
_entity_poly.pdbx_strand_id
1 'polypeptide(L)'
;MPVKTIEEINERILEGKAVVVTAEEMIDIVEENGAKKAAKMVDVVTTGTFGAMCSSGAFINFGHSDPPIRMTRVWLNDVMAYGGIAAVDAYIGATELSESQGMQYGGAHVIEDFIAGKDIKLYAESYGTDCYPRKSIATTINKNNVNQAFMFNPRNCYQNYPAGTNSSDRTIYTYMGTLLPEFGNVTYCTSGQLSPLLNDPEYRTIGIGTRVFIGGTHGYVSFQGTQHDPGQVRMPNGTPASSAGTLALIGDLKKMSTDFIRAATYEKYGTTLFVGVGIPIPILDEDMAMKTAVSDKDIYTNIVDKSGKTSFSQAVSYQELRSGYVTINNKKVPTSPLSSTVKAREIADLLKTQIKKGEFLLTKSAEGLPTDKKRLNKLEVRGY
;
A
#
# COMPACT_ATOMS: atom_id res chain seq x y z
N MET A 1 -24.40 -17.97 -10.23
CA MET A 1 -24.13 -19.13 -9.35
C MET A 1 -22.62 -19.32 -9.30
N PRO A 2 -22.03 -19.56 -8.12
CA PRO A 2 -20.59 -19.79 -8.00
C PRO A 2 -20.18 -21.02 -8.81
N VAL A 3 -19.07 -20.91 -9.53
CA VAL A 3 -18.44 -21.98 -10.29
C VAL A 3 -17.45 -22.75 -9.41
N LYS A 4 -16.83 -22.08 -8.43
CA LYS A 4 -15.83 -22.62 -7.51
C LYS A 4 -15.93 -21.97 -6.14
N THR A 5 -15.46 -22.66 -5.12
CA THR A 5 -15.24 -22.18 -3.76
C THR A 5 -13.74 -21.97 -3.49
N ILE A 6 -13.40 -21.21 -2.45
CA ILE A 6 -12.00 -20.98 -2.07
C ILE A 6 -11.37 -22.30 -1.60
N GLU A 7 -12.13 -23.16 -0.94
CA GLU A 7 -11.72 -24.48 -0.46
C GLU A 7 -11.34 -25.40 -1.63
N GLU A 8 -12.18 -25.49 -2.66
CA GLU A 8 -11.88 -26.25 -3.89
C GLU A 8 -10.66 -25.70 -4.63
N ILE A 9 -10.49 -24.37 -4.68
CA ILE A 9 -9.30 -23.75 -5.27
C ILE A 9 -8.04 -24.12 -4.47
N ASN A 10 -8.10 -24.09 -3.13
CA ASN A 10 -6.99 -24.48 -2.28
C ASN A 10 -6.64 -25.98 -2.41
N GLU A 11 -7.63 -26.86 -2.57
CA GLU A 11 -7.38 -28.28 -2.88
C GLU A 11 -6.61 -28.41 -4.20
N ARG A 12 -7.05 -27.72 -5.26
CA ARG A 12 -6.35 -27.70 -6.55
C ARG A 12 -4.93 -27.12 -6.46
N ILE A 13 -4.70 -26.13 -5.60
CA ILE A 13 -3.36 -25.58 -5.33
C ILE A 13 -2.46 -26.65 -4.70
N LEU A 14 -2.95 -27.35 -3.67
CA LEU A 14 -2.20 -28.41 -2.99
C LEU A 14 -1.90 -29.60 -3.91
N GLU A 15 -2.80 -29.90 -4.84
CA GLU A 15 -2.61 -30.94 -5.86
C GLU A 15 -1.68 -30.50 -7.02
N GLY A 16 -1.26 -29.23 -7.07
CA GLY A 16 -0.48 -28.69 -8.19
C GLY A 16 -1.27 -28.56 -9.50
N LYS A 17 -2.60 -28.58 -9.45
CA LYS A 17 -3.51 -28.52 -10.62
C LYS A 17 -4.12 -27.13 -10.85
N ALA A 18 -3.92 -26.19 -9.93
CA ALA A 18 -4.51 -24.86 -10.01
C ALA A 18 -3.97 -24.05 -11.20
N VAL A 19 -4.86 -23.44 -11.96
CA VAL A 19 -4.54 -22.50 -13.04
C VAL A 19 -4.45 -21.10 -12.45
N VAL A 20 -3.21 -20.63 -12.29
CA VAL A 20 -2.90 -19.31 -11.73
C VAL A 20 -2.30 -18.43 -12.83
N VAL A 21 -2.89 -17.26 -13.03
CA VAL A 21 -2.50 -16.26 -14.03
C VAL A 21 -2.33 -14.89 -13.38
N THR A 22 -1.62 -13.97 -14.01
CA THR A 22 -1.56 -12.57 -13.57
C THR A 22 -2.78 -11.80 -14.07
N ALA A 23 -3.07 -10.63 -13.49
CA ALA A 23 -4.15 -9.77 -13.98
C ALA A 23 -3.95 -9.32 -15.44
N GLU A 24 -2.71 -9.18 -15.90
CA GLU A 24 -2.45 -8.86 -17.32
C GLU A 24 -2.81 -10.04 -18.23
N GLU A 25 -2.40 -11.27 -17.88
CA GLU A 25 -2.77 -12.47 -18.64
C GLU A 25 -4.28 -12.73 -18.64
N MET A 26 -4.97 -12.34 -17.56
CA MET A 26 -6.42 -12.50 -17.44
C MET A 26 -7.19 -11.66 -18.47
N ILE A 27 -6.68 -10.48 -18.84
CA ILE A 27 -7.29 -9.62 -19.86
C ILE A 27 -7.38 -10.37 -21.19
N ASP A 28 -6.25 -10.90 -21.66
CA ASP A 28 -6.17 -11.63 -22.93
C ASP A 28 -7.06 -12.89 -22.90
N ILE A 29 -7.06 -13.62 -21.79
CA ILE A 29 -7.89 -14.82 -21.61
C ILE A 29 -9.38 -14.49 -21.76
N VAL A 30 -9.85 -13.40 -21.15
CA VAL A 30 -11.26 -12.99 -21.21
C VAL A 30 -11.62 -12.45 -22.59
N GLU A 31 -10.71 -11.71 -23.25
CA GLU A 31 -10.92 -11.22 -24.62
C GLU A 31 -11.06 -12.37 -25.62
N GLU A 32 -10.24 -13.41 -25.52
CA GLU A 32 -10.26 -14.55 -26.43
C GLU A 32 -11.39 -15.55 -26.13
N ASN A 33 -11.68 -15.81 -24.86
CA ASN A 33 -12.53 -16.94 -24.44
C ASN A 33 -13.88 -16.51 -23.86
N GLY A 34 -14.05 -15.24 -23.51
CA GLY A 34 -15.17 -14.71 -22.74
C GLY A 34 -15.09 -15.06 -21.25
N ALA A 35 -15.69 -14.19 -20.43
CA ALA A 35 -15.64 -14.29 -18.96
C ALA A 35 -16.18 -15.64 -18.43
N LYS A 36 -17.23 -16.18 -19.05
CA LYS A 36 -17.84 -17.46 -18.64
C LYS A 36 -16.89 -18.65 -18.76
N LYS A 37 -16.10 -18.70 -19.84
CA LYS A 37 -15.12 -19.79 -20.06
C LYS A 37 -13.87 -19.55 -19.22
N ALA A 38 -13.42 -18.29 -19.12
CA ALA A 38 -12.32 -17.90 -18.24
C ALA A 38 -12.58 -18.31 -16.78
N ALA A 39 -13.78 -18.07 -16.24
CA ALA A 39 -14.16 -18.45 -14.88
C ALA A 39 -14.07 -19.95 -14.60
N LYS A 40 -14.30 -20.80 -15.60
CA LYS A 40 -14.14 -22.26 -15.47
C LYS A 40 -12.66 -22.66 -15.52
N MET A 41 -11.88 -22.00 -16.36
CA MET A 41 -10.48 -22.35 -16.63
C MET A 41 -9.53 -21.85 -15.53
N VAL A 42 -9.65 -20.59 -15.14
CA VAL A 42 -8.74 -19.91 -14.20
C VAL A 42 -9.23 -20.11 -12.77
N ASP A 43 -8.31 -20.46 -11.88
CA ASP A 43 -8.60 -20.63 -10.44
C ASP A 43 -8.25 -19.36 -9.67
N VAL A 44 -7.12 -18.71 -10.00
CA VAL A 44 -6.62 -17.53 -9.27
C VAL A 44 -6.01 -16.52 -10.22
N VAL A 45 -6.32 -15.24 -10.01
CA VAL A 45 -5.65 -14.10 -10.63
C VAL A 45 -4.75 -13.40 -9.62
N THR A 46 -3.47 -13.25 -9.93
CA THR A 46 -2.52 -12.53 -9.08
C THR A 46 -2.39 -11.08 -9.48
N THR A 47 -2.41 -10.21 -8.47
CA THR A 47 -2.29 -8.76 -8.62
C THR A 47 -1.06 -8.26 -7.86
N GLY A 48 -0.62 -7.05 -8.17
CA GLY A 48 0.57 -6.46 -7.58
C GLY A 48 0.58 -4.93 -7.64
N THR A 49 1.14 -4.31 -6.62
CA THR A 49 1.39 -2.88 -6.59
C THR A 49 2.69 -2.59 -5.86
N PHE A 50 3.42 -1.57 -6.32
CA PHE A 50 4.61 -1.05 -5.67
C PHE A 50 4.63 0.46 -5.85
N GLY A 51 4.47 1.21 -4.76
CA GLY A 51 4.41 2.66 -4.82
C GLY A 51 4.57 3.29 -3.44
N ALA A 52 4.68 4.62 -3.43
CA ALA A 52 4.81 5.39 -2.21
C ALA A 52 3.54 5.27 -1.34
N MET A 53 3.66 4.63 -0.18
CA MET A 53 2.62 4.44 0.81
C MET A 53 3.09 5.01 2.14
N CYS A 54 3.05 6.34 2.26
CA CYS A 54 3.51 7.07 3.45
C CYS A 54 2.78 6.67 4.75
N SER A 55 1.58 6.11 4.64
CA SER A 55 0.76 5.70 5.80
C SER A 55 1.15 4.29 6.27
N SER A 56 2.43 4.16 6.58
CA SER A 56 3.10 2.92 6.96
C SER A 56 3.93 3.13 8.22
N GLY A 57 4.21 2.05 8.95
CA GLY A 57 4.99 2.11 10.17
C GLY A 57 5.24 0.74 10.77
N ALA A 58 5.96 0.71 11.88
CA ALA A 58 6.36 -0.53 12.53
C ALA A 58 6.20 -0.45 14.05
N PHE A 59 5.67 -1.53 14.63
CA PHE A 59 5.79 -1.80 16.06
C PHE A 59 7.04 -2.61 16.32
N ILE A 60 7.78 -2.24 17.37
CA ILE A 60 8.97 -2.94 17.82
C ILE A 60 8.89 -3.14 19.33
N ASN A 61 9.10 -4.38 19.76
CA ASN A 61 9.29 -4.73 21.17
C ASN A 61 10.78 -5.00 21.42
N PHE A 62 11.41 -4.15 22.22
CA PHE A 62 12.85 -4.17 22.44
C PHE A 62 13.31 -5.20 23.50
N GLY A 63 12.38 -5.68 24.34
CA GLY A 63 12.71 -6.46 25.53
C GLY A 63 13.15 -5.62 26.72
N HIS A 64 13.10 -6.21 27.91
CA HIS A 64 13.50 -5.55 29.14
C HIS A 64 15.03 -5.52 29.29
N SER A 65 15.54 -4.40 29.78
CA SER A 65 16.93 -4.27 30.23
C SER A 65 17.05 -4.61 31.72
N ASP A 66 18.27 -4.72 32.22
CA ASP A 66 18.57 -4.85 33.64
C ASP A 66 19.47 -3.69 34.11
N PRO A 67 19.05 -2.86 35.08
CA PRO A 67 17.69 -2.75 35.61
C PRO A 67 16.66 -2.34 34.53
N PRO A 68 15.37 -2.68 34.73
CA PRO A 68 14.33 -2.45 33.73
C PRO A 68 13.98 -0.97 33.55
N ILE A 69 13.54 -0.62 32.34
CA ILE A 69 13.09 0.71 31.93
C ILE A 69 11.67 0.65 31.36
N ARG A 70 10.87 1.67 31.69
CA ARG A 70 9.63 2.01 30.98
C ARG A 70 9.93 3.14 30.01
N MET A 71 10.09 2.83 28.74
CA MET A 71 10.45 3.78 27.69
C MET A 71 9.28 4.72 27.40
N THR A 72 9.43 6.00 27.74
CA THR A 72 8.41 7.03 27.54
C THR A 72 8.66 7.90 26.32
N ARG A 73 9.93 8.19 26.03
CA ARG A 73 10.37 8.83 24.80
C ARG A 73 11.42 7.94 24.19
N VAL A 74 11.31 7.66 22.89
CA VAL A 74 12.15 6.70 22.19
C VAL A 74 12.64 7.33 20.90
N TRP A 75 13.90 7.11 20.58
CA TRP A 75 14.53 7.49 19.33
C TRP A 75 15.26 6.30 18.73
N LEU A 76 15.12 6.15 17.42
CA LEU A 76 15.79 5.15 16.60
C LEU A 76 16.60 5.89 15.52
N ASN A 77 17.93 5.89 15.61
CA ASN A 77 18.81 6.72 14.76
C ASN A 77 18.36 8.20 14.72
N ASP A 78 18.09 8.77 15.90
CA ASP A 78 17.60 10.15 16.09
C ASP A 78 16.26 10.44 15.37
N VAL A 79 15.47 9.42 15.03
CA VAL A 79 14.08 9.54 14.59
C VAL A 79 13.18 9.19 15.76
N MET A 80 12.25 10.06 16.12
CA MET A 80 11.31 9.80 17.20
C MET A 80 10.46 8.55 16.89
N ALA A 81 10.31 7.67 17.86
CA ALA A 81 9.33 6.61 17.84
C ALA A 81 8.34 6.86 18.98
N TYR A 82 7.04 6.70 18.69
CA TYR A 82 6.00 6.88 19.68
C TYR A 82 6.10 5.78 20.73
N GLY A 83 6.58 6.17 21.92
CA GLY A 83 6.44 5.40 23.15
C GLY A 83 5.02 5.52 23.71
N GLY A 84 4.77 4.95 24.89
CA GLY A 84 3.44 5.01 25.52
C GLY A 84 2.45 3.93 25.07
N ILE A 85 2.90 2.99 24.23
CA ILE A 85 2.17 1.75 23.93
C ILE A 85 2.25 0.79 25.12
N ALA A 86 3.46 0.53 25.60
CA ALA A 86 3.76 -0.26 26.80
C ALA A 86 5.20 0.05 27.29
N ALA A 87 5.77 -0.77 28.17
CA ALA A 87 7.04 -0.47 28.82
C ALA A 87 8.26 -0.50 27.87
N VAL A 88 8.27 -1.40 26.88
CA VAL A 88 9.41 -1.63 25.97
C VAL A 88 8.95 -1.74 24.52
N ASP A 89 7.82 -1.10 24.21
CA ASP A 89 7.16 -1.11 22.91
C ASP A 89 7.13 0.31 22.35
N ALA A 90 7.47 0.44 21.07
CA ALA A 90 7.35 1.70 20.35
C ALA A 90 6.77 1.50 18.96
N TYR A 91 6.13 2.55 18.44
CA TYR A 91 5.67 2.63 17.06
C TYR A 91 6.45 3.71 16.31
N ILE A 92 7.10 3.35 15.21
CA ILE A 92 7.78 4.30 14.32
C ILE A 92 6.98 4.51 13.04
N GLY A 93 6.61 5.76 12.76
CA GLY A 93 5.91 6.13 11.53
C GLY A 93 6.88 6.41 10.39
N ALA A 94 6.56 5.98 9.18
CA ALA A 94 7.44 6.12 8.01
C ALA A 94 7.78 7.59 7.66
N THR A 95 6.87 8.53 7.96
CA THR A 95 7.03 9.95 7.66
C THR A 95 7.70 10.76 8.76
N GLU A 96 8.02 10.14 9.90
CA GLU A 96 8.72 10.84 10.97
C GLU A 96 10.12 11.24 10.50
N LEU A 97 10.52 12.48 10.75
CA LEU A 97 11.81 13.00 10.30
C LEU A 97 12.88 12.76 11.36
N SER A 98 14.12 12.66 10.91
CA SER A 98 15.26 12.67 11.83
C SER A 98 15.43 14.07 12.43
N GLU A 99 15.65 14.11 13.74
CA GLU A 99 15.97 15.36 14.45
C GLU A 99 17.33 15.93 14.01
N SER A 100 18.27 15.06 13.64
CA SER A 100 19.63 15.45 13.23
C SER A 100 19.79 15.65 11.72
N GLN A 101 19.05 14.90 10.89
CA GLN A 101 19.22 14.90 9.42
C GLN A 101 18.02 15.47 8.65
N GLY A 102 16.93 15.84 9.33
CA GLY A 102 15.74 16.40 8.70
C GLY A 102 15.13 15.48 7.65
N MET A 103 14.88 15.98 6.43
CA MET A 103 14.25 15.19 5.35
C MET A 103 15.16 14.15 4.71
N GLN A 104 16.48 14.21 4.94
CA GLN A 104 17.43 13.27 4.32
C GLN A 104 17.34 11.86 4.93
N TYR A 105 16.82 11.75 6.15
CA TYR A 105 16.65 10.48 6.85
C TYR A 105 15.41 10.54 7.76
N GLY A 106 14.72 9.43 7.96
CA GLY A 106 13.49 9.41 8.75
C GLY A 106 13.00 8.00 9.02
N GLY A 107 11.77 7.86 9.50
CA GLY A 107 11.22 6.57 9.92
C GLY A 107 11.21 5.52 8.81
N ALA A 108 10.94 5.91 7.56
CA ALA A 108 11.05 5.02 6.41
C ALA A 108 12.47 4.43 6.27
N HIS A 109 13.50 5.24 6.47
CA HIS A 109 14.90 4.83 6.39
C HIS A 109 15.29 3.93 7.56
N VAL A 110 14.82 4.23 8.78
CA VAL A 110 14.99 3.34 9.94
C VAL A 110 14.36 1.97 9.69
N ILE A 111 13.15 1.94 9.11
CA ILE A 111 12.46 0.69 8.77
C ILE A 111 13.24 -0.10 7.71
N GLU A 112 13.72 0.55 6.65
CA GLU A 112 14.54 -0.10 5.63
C GLU A 112 15.86 -0.64 6.21
N ASP A 113 16.56 0.16 7.03
CA ASP A 113 17.80 -0.23 7.70
C ASP A 113 17.59 -1.42 8.65
N PHE A 114 16.46 -1.46 9.37
CA PHE A 114 16.07 -2.59 10.21
C PHE A 114 15.90 -3.87 9.39
N ILE A 115 15.19 -3.79 8.26
CA ILE A 115 14.96 -4.92 7.34
C ILE A 115 16.30 -5.41 6.77
N ALA A 116 17.19 -4.48 6.40
CA ALA A 116 18.55 -4.78 5.95
C ALA A 116 19.42 -5.44 7.04
N GLY A 117 18.97 -5.45 8.29
CA GLY A 117 19.69 -6.03 9.41
C GLY A 117 20.82 -5.16 9.94
N LYS A 118 20.79 -3.85 9.65
CA LYS A 118 21.75 -2.90 10.21
C LYS A 118 21.47 -2.67 11.70
N ASP A 119 22.51 -2.27 12.42
CA ASP A 119 22.37 -1.81 13.78
C ASP A 119 21.76 -0.40 13.81
N ILE A 120 20.74 -0.25 14.65
CA ILE A 120 20.00 0.98 14.86
C ILE A 120 20.25 1.43 16.29
N LYS A 121 20.70 2.68 16.46
CA LYS A 121 20.88 3.29 17.77
C LYS A 121 19.51 3.53 18.41
N LEU A 122 19.25 2.82 19.50
CA LEU A 122 18.13 3.04 20.39
C LEU A 122 18.56 3.99 21.51
N TYR A 123 17.87 5.11 21.64
CA TYR A 123 17.91 5.94 22.84
C TYR A 123 16.50 6.04 23.42
N ALA A 124 16.37 5.88 24.73
CA ALA A 124 15.08 6.06 25.39
C ALA A 124 15.21 6.73 26.76
N GLU A 125 14.18 7.51 27.10
CA GLU A 125 14.04 8.24 28.36
C GLU A 125 12.83 7.74 29.15
N SER A 126 12.94 7.81 30.47
CA SER A 126 11.89 7.48 31.43
C SER A 126 11.94 8.41 32.63
N TYR A 127 10.78 8.72 33.20
CA TYR A 127 10.71 9.39 34.51
C TYR A 127 11.14 8.48 35.67
N GLY A 128 11.20 7.16 35.43
CA GLY A 128 11.54 6.14 36.43
C GLY A 128 10.38 5.83 37.38
N THR A 129 10.23 4.55 37.76
CA THR A 129 9.28 4.07 38.77
C THR A 129 9.92 2.99 39.63
N ASP A 130 9.24 2.56 40.71
CA ASP A 130 9.73 1.46 41.55
C ASP A 130 9.96 0.16 40.76
N CYS A 131 9.05 -0.16 39.82
CA CYS A 131 9.19 -1.34 38.95
C CYS A 131 10.15 -1.13 37.77
N TYR A 132 10.44 0.13 37.42
CA TYR A 132 11.27 0.51 36.26
C TYR A 132 12.21 1.65 36.65
N PRO A 133 13.24 1.37 37.48
CA PRO A 133 14.03 2.43 38.10
C PRO A 133 14.99 3.12 37.11
N ARG A 134 15.30 2.48 35.98
CA ARG A 134 16.20 3.04 34.96
C ARG A 134 15.53 4.23 34.26
N LYS A 135 16.22 5.38 34.25
CA LYS A 135 15.72 6.64 33.67
C LYS A 135 16.16 6.89 32.23
N SER A 136 17.22 6.23 31.77
CA SER A 136 17.66 6.31 30.38
C SER A 136 18.37 5.03 29.94
N ILE A 137 18.36 4.80 28.63
CA ILE A 137 19.13 3.73 27.99
C ILE A 137 19.60 4.20 26.62
N ALA A 138 20.84 3.86 26.28
CA ALA A 138 21.42 4.02 24.96
C ALA A 138 22.06 2.69 24.56
N THR A 139 21.64 2.12 23.44
CA THR A 139 22.14 0.81 22.95
C THR A 139 21.89 0.68 21.45
N THR A 140 22.20 -0.47 20.88
CA THR A 140 21.92 -0.82 19.48
C THR A 140 20.95 -1.98 19.39
N ILE A 141 19.98 -1.87 18.48
CA ILE A 141 19.03 -2.92 18.15
C ILE A 141 19.13 -3.28 16.67
N ASN A 142 18.71 -4.48 16.31
CA ASN A 142 18.52 -4.93 14.94
C ASN A 142 17.47 -6.05 14.89
N LYS A 143 17.13 -6.52 13.70
CA LYS A 143 16.09 -7.56 13.54
C LYS A 143 16.35 -8.86 14.29
N ASN A 144 17.60 -9.17 14.64
CA ASN A 144 17.98 -10.41 15.30
C ASN A 144 17.93 -10.31 16.84
N ASN A 145 18.01 -9.11 17.42
CA ASN A 145 18.11 -8.93 18.88
C ASN A 145 16.86 -8.30 19.54
N VAL A 146 15.87 -7.88 18.74
CA VAL A 146 14.54 -7.50 19.27
C VAL A 146 13.61 -8.70 19.34
N ASN A 147 12.68 -8.69 20.30
CA ASN A 147 11.73 -9.78 20.50
C ASN A 147 10.79 -9.91 19.31
N GLN A 148 10.02 -8.85 19.05
CA GLN A 148 9.08 -8.76 17.94
C GLN A 148 9.30 -7.46 17.18
N ALA A 149 9.12 -7.54 15.86
CA ALA A 149 8.92 -6.36 15.04
C ALA A 149 7.94 -6.72 13.92
N PHE A 150 6.88 -5.94 13.79
CA PHE A 150 5.89 -6.13 12.74
C PHE A 150 5.51 -4.79 12.13
N MET A 151 5.34 -4.81 10.81
CA MET A 151 4.82 -3.67 10.06
C MET A 151 3.32 -3.61 10.29
N PHE A 152 2.82 -2.44 10.67
CA PHE A 152 1.38 -2.17 10.73
C PHE A 152 1.12 -0.88 9.99
N ASN A 153 0.48 -1.01 8.82
CA ASN A 153 0.20 0.11 7.96
C ASN A 153 -1.28 0.45 8.10
N PRO A 154 -1.64 1.57 8.73
CA PRO A 154 -3.04 1.93 8.94
C PRO A 154 -3.77 2.24 7.63
N ARG A 155 -3.05 2.42 6.50
CA ARG A 155 -3.65 2.69 5.19
C ARG A 155 -2.67 2.45 4.04
N ASN A 156 -2.93 1.44 3.23
CA ASN A 156 -2.20 1.10 2.02
C ASN A 156 -3.20 0.78 0.90
N CYS A 157 -2.68 0.48 -0.30
CA CYS A 157 -3.47 -0.01 -1.44
C CYS A 157 -4.73 0.82 -1.70
N TYR A 158 -4.60 2.13 -1.88
CA TYR A 158 -5.72 2.95 -2.36
C TYR A 158 -6.30 2.34 -3.64
N GLN A 159 -7.61 2.13 -3.65
CA GLN A 159 -8.30 1.50 -4.77
C GLN A 159 -8.12 2.31 -6.05
N ASN A 160 -8.24 3.63 -5.95
CA ASN A 160 -7.83 4.55 -7.00
C ASN A 160 -7.36 5.85 -6.35
N TYR A 161 -6.79 6.76 -7.13
CA TYR A 161 -6.22 8.00 -6.62
C TYR A 161 -6.19 9.09 -7.72
N PRO A 162 -6.41 10.37 -7.40
CA PRO A 162 -6.32 11.44 -8.40
C PRO A 162 -4.89 11.61 -8.94
N ALA A 163 -4.78 11.98 -10.22
CA ALA A 163 -3.55 12.49 -10.80
C ALA A 163 -3.36 13.97 -10.40
N GLY A 164 -2.12 14.42 -10.22
CA GLY A 164 -1.80 15.76 -9.74
C GLY A 164 -1.13 16.61 -10.81
N THR A 165 -1.53 17.87 -10.90
CA THR A 165 -0.88 18.93 -11.69
C THR A 165 -0.82 20.23 -10.90
N ASN A 166 -0.25 21.29 -11.47
CA ASN A 166 -0.05 22.57 -10.80
C ASN A 166 -0.39 23.73 -11.75
N SER A 167 -1.45 24.47 -11.42
CA SER A 167 -1.90 25.63 -12.21
C SER A 167 -1.21 26.95 -11.84
N SER A 168 -0.40 26.96 -10.77
CA SER A 168 0.30 28.17 -10.31
C SER A 168 1.49 28.53 -11.19
N ASP A 169 2.06 29.72 -10.94
CA ASP A 169 3.22 30.28 -11.62
C ASP A 169 4.57 29.84 -11.01
N ARG A 170 4.53 28.99 -9.98
CA ARG A 170 5.73 28.48 -9.29
C ARG A 170 5.71 26.97 -9.16
N THR A 171 6.90 26.37 -9.09
CA THR A 171 7.03 24.95 -8.78
C THR A 171 6.53 24.67 -7.37
N ILE A 172 5.72 23.62 -7.21
CA ILE A 172 5.28 23.12 -5.90
C ILE A 172 5.84 21.72 -5.65
N TYR A 173 6.10 21.42 -4.38
CA TYR A 173 6.70 20.18 -3.92
C TYR A 173 5.67 19.45 -3.06
N THR A 174 5.31 18.23 -3.47
CA THR A 174 4.15 17.53 -2.90
C THR A 174 4.47 16.05 -2.66
N TYR A 175 3.54 15.33 -2.02
CA TYR A 175 3.59 13.87 -1.95
C TYR A 175 3.49 13.19 -3.32
N MET A 176 3.09 13.93 -4.36
CA MET A 176 3.11 13.49 -5.75
C MET A 176 4.42 13.84 -6.47
N GLY A 177 5.45 14.23 -5.73
CA GLY A 177 6.69 14.74 -6.29
C GLY A 177 6.60 16.21 -6.70
N THR A 178 7.51 16.60 -7.59
CA THR A 178 7.63 17.99 -8.07
C THR A 178 6.61 18.26 -9.18
N LEU A 179 5.77 19.28 -8.98
CA LEU A 179 4.79 19.72 -9.97
C LEU A 179 5.19 21.09 -10.53
N LEU A 180 5.42 21.15 -11.83
CA LEU A 180 5.92 22.31 -12.56
C LEU A 180 4.81 23.35 -12.78
N PRO A 181 5.16 24.65 -12.86
CA PRO A 181 4.21 25.72 -13.11
C PRO A 181 3.34 25.50 -14.35
N GLU A 182 2.18 26.18 -14.39
CA GLU A 182 1.33 26.33 -15.58
C GLU A 182 0.96 25.02 -16.28
N PHE A 183 0.62 23.99 -15.49
CA PHE A 183 0.32 22.63 -15.95
C PHE A 183 1.52 21.97 -16.65
N GLY A 184 2.74 22.28 -16.24
CA GLY A 184 3.97 21.79 -16.90
C GLY A 184 4.18 20.28 -16.83
N ASN A 185 3.55 19.58 -15.89
CA ASN A 185 3.53 18.12 -15.82
C ASN A 185 2.30 17.58 -15.07
N VAL A 186 2.10 16.28 -15.22
CA VAL A 186 1.14 15.49 -14.45
C VAL A 186 1.85 14.30 -13.81
N THR A 187 1.61 14.06 -12.53
CA THR A 187 2.09 12.85 -11.83
C THR A 187 0.92 12.02 -11.34
N TYR A 188 1.07 10.70 -11.29
CA TYR A 188 -0.01 9.81 -10.87
C TYR A 188 0.52 8.57 -10.15
N CYS A 189 -0.36 7.91 -9.38
CA CYS A 189 -0.07 6.68 -8.64
C CYS A 189 -1.09 5.61 -9.00
N THR A 190 -0.61 4.41 -9.34
CA THR A 190 -1.29 3.10 -9.31
C THR A 190 -0.54 2.13 -10.24
N SER A 191 -0.67 0.83 -9.98
CA SER A 191 -0.33 -0.22 -10.96
C SER A 191 -1.44 -0.48 -11.99
N GLY A 192 -2.56 0.26 -11.93
CA GLY A 192 -3.61 0.23 -12.95
C GLY A 192 -4.28 -1.13 -13.01
N GLN A 193 -4.28 -1.76 -14.18
CA GLN A 193 -4.77 -3.12 -14.40
C GLN A 193 -4.14 -4.20 -13.50
N LEU A 194 -2.97 -3.96 -12.90
CA LEU A 194 -2.37 -4.86 -11.90
C LEU A 194 -2.80 -4.57 -10.46
N SER A 195 -3.54 -3.49 -10.19
CA SER A 195 -3.88 -3.07 -8.83
C SER A 195 -4.87 -4.04 -8.17
N PRO A 196 -4.59 -4.51 -6.94
CA PRO A 196 -5.47 -5.46 -6.24
C PRO A 196 -6.93 -5.03 -6.15
N LEU A 197 -7.19 -3.83 -5.61
CA LEU A 197 -8.55 -3.35 -5.38
C LEU A 197 -9.27 -2.87 -6.65
N LEU A 198 -8.56 -2.66 -7.76
CA LEU A 198 -9.22 -2.39 -9.06
C LEU A 198 -9.72 -3.68 -9.71
N ASN A 199 -9.07 -4.80 -9.43
CA ASN A 199 -9.47 -6.13 -9.87
C ASN A 199 -10.51 -6.80 -8.94
N ASP A 200 -10.67 -6.31 -7.71
CA ASP A 200 -11.81 -6.59 -6.84
C ASP A 200 -12.56 -5.29 -6.48
N PRO A 201 -13.20 -4.64 -7.47
CA PRO A 201 -13.72 -3.28 -7.33
C PRO A 201 -14.81 -3.14 -6.27
N GLU A 202 -15.51 -4.23 -5.98
CA GLU A 202 -16.66 -4.30 -5.08
C GLU A 202 -16.33 -5.03 -3.76
N TYR A 203 -15.05 -5.33 -3.51
CA TYR A 203 -14.54 -5.99 -2.29
C TYR A 203 -15.20 -7.35 -2.02
N ARG A 204 -15.48 -8.11 -3.08
CA ARG A 204 -16.16 -9.41 -3.01
C ARG A 204 -15.29 -10.49 -2.35
N THR A 205 -13.97 -10.37 -2.48
CA THR A 205 -12.99 -11.37 -2.04
C THR A 205 -11.97 -10.81 -1.05
N ILE A 206 -11.62 -9.53 -1.18
CA ILE A 206 -10.66 -8.85 -0.31
C ILE A 206 -11.40 -8.24 0.88
N GLY A 207 -11.20 -8.85 2.05
CA GLY A 207 -11.74 -8.42 3.34
C GLY A 207 -10.78 -8.65 4.51
N ILE A 208 -11.25 -8.43 5.74
CA ILE A 208 -10.48 -8.67 6.96
C ILE A 208 -10.03 -10.14 7.00
N GLY A 209 -8.75 -10.39 7.28
CA GLY A 209 -8.16 -11.73 7.31
C GLY A 209 -7.72 -12.26 5.95
N THR A 210 -7.91 -11.50 4.86
CA THR A 210 -7.36 -11.89 3.55
C THR A 210 -5.84 -11.94 3.62
N ARG A 211 -5.24 -13.08 3.29
CA ARG A 211 -3.80 -13.27 3.21
C ARG A 211 -3.24 -12.51 2.02
N VAL A 212 -2.15 -11.81 2.23
CA VAL A 212 -1.49 -10.98 1.20
C VAL A 212 0.00 -11.26 1.16
N PHE A 213 0.63 -10.99 0.01
CA PHE A 213 2.06 -10.72 -0.05
C PHE A 213 2.28 -9.26 0.34
N ILE A 214 3.16 -8.99 1.30
CA ILE A 214 3.55 -7.63 1.69
C ILE A 214 5.05 -7.60 2.00
N GLY A 215 5.79 -6.70 1.35
CA GLY A 215 7.20 -6.47 1.66
C GLY A 215 8.11 -7.70 1.50
N GLY A 216 7.76 -8.67 0.64
CA GLY A 216 8.55 -9.90 0.47
C GLY A 216 8.13 -11.08 1.36
N THR A 217 7.11 -10.91 2.21
CA THR A 217 6.62 -11.95 3.12
C THR A 217 5.09 -12.09 3.05
N HIS A 218 4.54 -13.02 3.82
CA HIS A 218 3.11 -13.17 4.01
C HIS A 218 2.61 -12.22 5.11
N GLY A 219 1.46 -11.61 4.86
CA GLY A 219 0.76 -10.76 5.81
C GLY A 219 -0.75 -10.90 5.64
N TYR A 220 -1.49 -9.98 6.25
CA TYR A 220 -2.95 -9.99 6.21
C TYR A 220 -3.52 -8.59 6.10
N VAL A 221 -4.73 -8.51 5.53
CA VAL A 221 -5.62 -7.36 5.71
C VAL A 221 -6.11 -7.39 7.16
N SER A 222 -5.67 -6.43 7.96
CA SER A 222 -6.03 -6.33 9.37
C SER A 222 -7.35 -5.55 9.57
N PHE A 223 -7.69 -4.64 8.66
CA PHE A 223 -8.90 -3.80 8.70
C PHE A 223 -9.09 -3.05 7.36
N GLN A 224 -10.16 -2.27 7.20
CA GLN A 224 -10.42 -1.49 5.96
C GLN A 224 -9.46 -0.33 5.70
N GLY A 225 -8.59 0.01 6.65
CA GLY A 225 -7.69 1.15 6.53
C GLY A 225 -8.36 2.50 6.81
N THR A 226 -7.55 3.44 7.28
CA THR A 226 -8.01 4.83 7.49
C THR A 226 -8.31 5.48 6.15
N GLN A 227 -9.29 6.40 6.13
CA GLN A 227 -9.78 7.03 4.89
C GLN A 227 -10.36 6.07 3.85
N HIS A 228 -10.80 4.87 4.26
CA HIS A 228 -11.61 4.00 3.41
C HIS A 228 -12.94 4.69 3.06
N ASP A 229 -13.16 5.01 1.78
CA ASP A 229 -14.34 5.74 1.29
C ASP A 229 -14.92 5.05 0.04
N PRO A 230 -15.71 3.98 0.20
CA PRO A 230 -16.16 3.14 -0.91
C PRO A 230 -17.29 3.81 -1.73
N GLY A 231 -17.87 4.91 -1.22
CA GLY A 231 -18.96 5.69 -1.80
C GLY A 231 -18.55 6.67 -2.91
N GLN A 232 -17.45 6.41 -3.62
CA GLN A 232 -17.09 7.19 -4.81
C GLN A 232 -18.00 6.87 -5.99
N VAL A 233 -18.03 7.81 -6.96
CA VAL A 233 -18.58 7.54 -8.29
C VAL A 233 -17.77 6.40 -8.93
N ARG A 234 -18.49 5.43 -9.51
CA ARG A 234 -17.92 4.24 -10.13
C ARG A 234 -18.28 4.18 -11.61
N MET A 235 -17.35 3.69 -12.41
CA MET A 235 -17.52 3.38 -13.82
C MET A 235 -18.43 2.15 -13.98
N PRO A 236 -18.98 1.87 -15.19
CA PRO A 236 -19.83 0.69 -15.42
C PRO A 236 -19.16 -0.65 -15.06
N ASN A 237 -17.83 -0.73 -15.16
CA ASN A 237 -17.05 -1.91 -14.73
C ASN A 237 -16.88 -2.02 -13.20
N GLY A 238 -17.44 -1.09 -12.41
CA GLY A 238 -17.38 -1.05 -10.95
C GLY A 238 -16.17 -0.32 -10.37
N THR A 239 -15.15 -0.02 -11.18
CA THR A 239 -13.96 0.71 -10.69
C THR A 239 -14.33 2.15 -10.30
N PRO A 240 -13.79 2.69 -9.19
CA PRO A 240 -14.07 4.06 -8.79
C PRO A 240 -13.29 5.06 -9.66
N ALA A 241 -13.83 6.27 -9.87
CA ALA A 241 -13.18 7.35 -10.62
C ALA A 241 -12.33 8.31 -9.74
N SER A 242 -12.22 8.03 -8.44
CA SER A 242 -11.53 8.87 -7.45
C SER A 242 -11.03 8.02 -6.27
N SER A 243 -10.36 8.65 -5.29
CA SER A 243 -9.88 8.00 -4.06
C SER A 243 -10.99 7.25 -3.33
N ALA A 244 -10.93 5.92 -3.30
CA ALA A 244 -11.98 5.08 -2.74
C ALA A 244 -11.48 4.20 -1.58
N GLY A 245 -11.69 2.89 -1.63
CA GLY A 245 -11.27 1.97 -0.57
C GLY A 245 -9.76 1.98 -0.35
N THR A 246 -9.36 1.58 0.85
CA THR A 246 -7.97 1.33 1.25
C THR A 246 -7.91 0.02 2.02
N LEU A 247 -6.72 -0.37 2.48
CA LEU A 247 -6.51 -1.54 3.36
C LEU A 247 -5.59 -1.16 4.53
N ALA A 248 -5.91 -1.63 5.73
CA ALA A 248 -4.92 -1.72 6.80
C ALA A 248 -4.19 -3.05 6.68
N LEU A 249 -2.87 -3.03 6.63
CA LEU A 249 -2.05 -4.22 6.38
C LEU A 249 -1.11 -4.49 7.55
N ILE A 250 -0.92 -5.77 7.85
CA ILE A 250 0.02 -6.25 8.87
C ILE A 250 0.95 -7.31 8.27
N GLY A 251 2.23 -7.28 8.65
CA GLY A 251 3.21 -8.27 8.21
C GLY A 251 4.43 -8.36 9.14
N ASP A 252 5.10 -9.51 9.12
CA ASP A 252 6.30 -9.77 9.93
C ASP A 252 7.51 -8.99 9.36
N LEU A 253 7.87 -7.89 10.03
CA LEU A 253 8.92 -6.98 9.57
C LEU A 253 10.28 -7.67 9.53
N LYS A 254 10.53 -8.63 10.44
CA LYS A 254 11.82 -9.35 10.53
C LYS A 254 12.08 -10.22 9.31
N LYS A 255 11.03 -10.59 8.56
CA LYS A 255 11.08 -11.43 7.36
C LYS A 255 10.91 -10.66 6.04
N MET A 256 10.75 -9.34 6.09
CA MET A 256 10.62 -8.53 4.88
C MET A 256 11.94 -8.42 4.12
N SER A 257 11.87 -7.97 2.87
CA SER A 257 13.02 -7.69 2.01
C SER A 257 13.03 -6.22 1.57
N THR A 258 14.23 -5.65 1.50
CA THR A 258 14.47 -4.30 0.95
C THR A 258 14.18 -4.23 -0.55
N ASP A 259 13.95 -5.35 -1.25
CA ASP A 259 13.51 -5.33 -2.65
C ASP A 259 12.04 -4.89 -2.81
N PHE A 260 11.26 -5.03 -1.73
CA PHE A 260 9.83 -4.73 -1.69
C PHE A 260 9.46 -3.68 -0.64
N ILE A 261 10.41 -3.25 0.19
CA ILE A 261 10.28 -2.12 1.12
C ILE A 261 11.46 -1.18 0.89
N ARG A 262 11.20 0.05 0.44
CA ARG A 262 12.24 1.03 0.11
C ARG A 262 11.93 2.41 0.66
N ALA A 263 12.85 3.01 1.40
CA ALA A 263 12.71 4.40 1.79
C ALA A 263 12.94 5.32 0.59
N ALA A 264 12.27 6.46 0.60
CA ALA A 264 12.51 7.53 -0.35
C ALA A 264 12.30 8.90 0.32
N THR A 265 12.96 9.91 -0.22
CA THR A 265 12.76 11.31 0.15
C THR A 265 12.21 12.05 -1.05
N TYR A 266 11.06 12.68 -0.88
CA TYR A 266 10.54 13.65 -1.84
C TYR A 266 11.07 15.03 -1.48
N GLU A 267 11.76 15.64 -2.44
CA GLU A 267 12.35 16.98 -2.34
C GLU A 267 11.34 17.97 -1.74
N LYS A 268 11.73 18.62 -0.63
CA LYS A 268 10.94 19.61 0.12
C LYS A 268 9.55 19.17 0.60
N TYR A 269 9.22 17.88 0.50
CA TYR A 269 7.98 17.32 1.04
C TYR A 269 8.24 16.46 2.28
N GLY A 270 9.19 15.53 2.20
CA GLY A 270 9.57 14.67 3.33
C GLY A 270 9.84 13.22 2.93
N THR A 271 9.96 12.37 3.96
CA THR A 271 10.23 10.95 3.81
C THR A 271 8.95 10.15 3.51
N THR A 272 9.10 9.07 2.75
CA THR A 272 8.03 8.13 2.43
C THR A 272 8.59 6.72 2.29
N LEU A 273 7.70 5.72 2.34
CA LEU A 273 8.05 4.32 2.19
C LEU A 273 7.35 3.75 0.96
N PHE A 274 8.12 3.19 0.04
CA PHE A 274 7.61 2.37 -1.05
C PHE A 274 7.34 0.96 -0.52
N VAL A 275 6.12 0.48 -0.72
CA VAL A 275 5.67 -0.81 -0.21
C VAL A 275 5.15 -1.66 -1.36
N GLY A 276 5.68 -2.87 -1.49
CA GLY A 276 5.20 -3.89 -2.40
C GLY A 276 4.09 -4.72 -1.77
N VAL A 277 2.94 -4.79 -2.43
CA VAL A 277 1.79 -5.59 -2.00
C VAL A 277 1.24 -6.39 -3.17
N GLY A 278 0.99 -7.68 -2.96
CA GLY A 278 0.31 -8.55 -3.92
C GLY A 278 -0.86 -9.25 -3.25
N ILE A 279 -1.99 -9.34 -3.94
CA ILE A 279 -3.18 -10.01 -3.40
C ILE A 279 -3.72 -10.98 -4.46
N PRO A 280 -3.88 -12.27 -4.14
CA PRO A 280 -4.51 -13.19 -5.06
C PRO A 280 -6.03 -13.06 -4.99
N ILE A 281 -6.66 -13.03 -6.15
CA ILE A 281 -8.12 -12.94 -6.28
C ILE A 281 -8.63 -14.30 -6.76
N PRO A 282 -9.41 -15.03 -5.94
CA PRO A 282 -10.02 -16.29 -6.35
C PRO A 282 -11.11 -16.03 -7.40
N ILE A 283 -11.11 -16.80 -8.47
CA ILE A 283 -12.12 -16.70 -9.51
C ILE A 283 -13.31 -17.61 -9.16
N LEU A 284 -14.29 -17.01 -8.51
CA LEU A 284 -15.46 -17.70 -7.97
C LEU A 284 -16.58 -17.87 -9.01
N ASP A 285 -16.71 -16.93 -9.94
CA ASP A 285 -17.76 -16.91 -10.96
C ASP A 285 -17.38 -16.05 -12.17
N GLU A 286 -18.30 -16.01 -13.15
CA GLU A 286 -18.18 -15.22 -14.37
C GLU A 286 -18.00 -13.72 -14.13
N ASP A 287 -18.66 -13.17 -13.10
CA ASP A 287 -18.51 -11.75 -12.76
C ASP A 287 -17.11 -11.47 -12.20
N MET A 288 -16.59 -12.31 -11.29
CA MET A 288 -15.19 -12.18 -10.83
C MET A 288 -14.19 -12.26 -11.98
N ALA A 289 -14.41 -13.18 -12.94
CA ALA A 289 -13.56 -13.27 -14.12
C ALA A 289 -13.59 -11.99 -14.97
N MET A 290 -14.76 -11.37 -15.13
CA MET A 290 -14.89 -10.10 -15.85
C MET A 290 -14.21 -8.94 -15.11
N LYS A 291 -14.38 -8.84 -13.79
CA LYS A 291 -13.80 -7.74 -12.98
C LYS A 291 -12.27 -7.81 -12.87
N THR A 292 -11.71 -9.03 -12.92
CA THR A 292 -10.25 -9.27 -12.89
C THR A 292 -9.58 -9.13 -14.25
N ALA A 293 -10.34 -8.84 -15.32
CA ALA A 293 -9.85 -8.55 -16.66
C ALA A 293 -9.97 -7.05 -16.99
N VAL A 294 -9.88 -6.18 -15.98
CA VAL A 294 -9.97 -4.74 -16.19
C VAL A 294 -8.68 -4.20 -16.82
N SER A 295 -8.82 -3.43 -17.89
CA SER A 295 -7.69 -2.89 -18.65
C SER A 295 -7.50 -1.38 -18.41
N ASP A 296 -6.28 -0.87 -18.57
CA ASP A 296 -5.96 0.54 -18.28
C ASP A 296 -6.79 1.56 -19.11
N LYS A 297 -7.36 1.17 -20.26
CA LYS A 297 -8.27 2.02 -21.07
C LYS A 297 -9.64 2.21 -20.39
N ASP A 298 -10.03 1.29 -19.51
CA ASP A 298 -11.34 1.27 -18.85
C ASP A 298 -11.28 1.76 -17.39
N ILE A 299 -10.08 2.11 -16.91
CA ILE A 299 -9.86 2.63 -15.57
C ILE A 299 -9.61 4.13 -15.68
N TYR A 300 -10.46 4.92 -15.03
CA TYR A 300 -10.42 6.38 -15.09
C TYR A 300 -10.03 6.99 -13.74
N THR A 301 -9.39 8.15 -13.80
CA THR A 301 -9.18 9.03 -12.66
C THR A 301 -9.35 10.48 -13.10
N ASN A 302 -9.14 11.43 -12.19
CA ASN A 302 -9.18 12.86 -12.48
C ASN A 302 -7.80 13.48 -12.26
N ILE A 303 -7.37 14.30 -13.21
CA ILE A 303 -6.25 15.25 -13.05
C ILE A 303 -6.78 16.44 -12.26
N VAL A 304 -6.19 16.70 -11.09
CA VAL A 304 -6.58 17.80 -10.21
C VAL A 304 -5.41 18.73 -9.92
N ASP A 305 -5.70 20.02 -9.83
CA ASP A 305 -4.72 21.04 -9.44
C ASP A 305 -4.39 20.92 -7.94
N LYS A 306 -3.11 20.74 -7.62
CA LYS A 306 -2.60 20.64 -6.25
C LYS A 306 -2.15 21.99 -5.67
N SER A 307 -2.13 23.05 -6.47
CA SER A 307 -1.75 24.39 -5.99
C SER A 307 -2.84 25.06 -5.14
N GLY A 308 -4.09 24.61 -5.25
CA GLY A 308 -5.24 25.22 -4.60
C GLY A 308 -5.71 26.54 -5.23
N LYS A 309 -5.08 26.98 -6.35
CA LYS A 309 -5.44 28.20 -7.06
C LYS A 309 -6.72 28.05 -7.89
N THR A 310 -7.02 26.83 -8.33
CA THR A 310 -8.18 26.52 -9.16
C THR A 310 -8.91 25.26 -8.71
N SER A 311 -10.15 25.08 -9.16
CA SER A 311 -10.92 23.84 -9.03
C SER A 311 -10.77 22.92 -10.25
N PHE A 312 -9.66 23.05 -11.00
CA PHE A 312 -9.44 22.28 -12.22
C PHE A 312 -9.56 20.76 -11.96
N SER A 313 -10.38 20.10 -12.77
CA SER A 313 -10.58 18.65 -12.77
C SER A 313 -10.85 18.18 -14.20
N GLN A 314 -10.05 17.22 -14.67
CA GLN A 314 -10.21 16.62 -15.99
C GLN A 314 -10.14 15.10 -15.88
N ALA A 315 -11.15 14.39 -16.39
CA ALA A 315 -11.16 12.94 -16.45
C ALA A 315 -10.09 12.44 -17.44
N VAL A 316 -9.42 11.35 -17.09
CA VAL A 316 -8.36 10.73 -17.90
C VAL A 316 -8.31 9.23 -17.64
N SER A 317 -8.04 8.43 -18.67
CA SER A 317 -7.79 6.99 -18.50
C SER A 317 -6.35 6.71 -18.05
N TYR A 318 -6.11 5.57 -17.40
CA TYR A 318 -4.74 5.15 -17.11
C TYR A 318 -3.94 4.81 -18.37
N GLN A 319 -4.59 4.39 -19.45
CA GLN A 319 -3.93 4.21 -20.75
C GLN A 319 -3.32 5.53 -21.26
N GLU A 320 -4.08 6.63 -21.21
CA GLU A 320 -3.57 7.95 -21.59
C GLU A 320 -2.41 8.39 -20.67
N LEU A 321 -2.57 8.25 -19.35
CA LEU A 321 -1.52 8.57 -18.39
C LEU A 321 -0.24 7.76 -18.62
N ARG A 322 -0.35 6.50 -19.04
CA ARG A 322 0.78 5.62 -19.35
C ARG A 322 1.41 5.86 -20.72
N SER A 323 0.70 6.53 -21.63
CA SER A 323 1.26 6.94 -22.93
C SER A 323 2.42 7.94 -22.81
N GLY A 324 2.58 8.55 -21.62
CA GLY A 324 3.62 9.53 -21.31
C GLY A 324 3.17 10.98 -21.50
N TYR A 325 1.97 11.21 -22.04
CA TYR A 325 1.42 12.55 -22.25
C TYR A 325 -0.10 12.59 -22.14
N VAL A 326 -0.63 13.74 -21.73
CA VAL A 326 -2.06 14.09 -21.79
C VAL A 326 -2.23 15.47 -22.41
N THR A 327 -3.45 15.78 -22.84
CA THR A 327 -3.78 17.13 -23.34
C THR A 327 -4.50 17.91 -22.24
N ILE A 328 -3.93 19.05 -21.82
CA ILE A 328 -4.56 20.01 -20.91
C ILE A 328 -4.55 21.38 -21.60
N ASN A 329 -5.70 22.05 -21.67
CA ASN A 329 -5.84 23.37 -22.32
C ASN A 329 -5.25 23.41 -23.75
N ASN A 330 -5.52 22.38 -24.55
CA ASN A 330 -4.97 22.18 -25.91
C ASN A 330 -3.43 22.09 -25.99
N LYS A 331 -2.74 21.88 -24.87
CA LYS A 331 -1.29 21.68 -24.81
C LYS A 331 -0.98 20.24 -24.40
N LYS A 332 0.08 19.69 -24.98
CA LYS A 332 0.61 18.37 -24.64
C LYS A 332 1.46 18.49 -23.36
N VAL A 333 1.06 17.78 -22.31
CA VAL A 333 1.67 17.82 -20.98
C VAL A 333 2.25 16.45 -20.64
N PRO A 334 3.54 16.35 -20.23
CA PRO A 334 4.15 15.08 -19.87
C PRO A 334 3.54 14.49 -18.60
N THR A 335 3.39 13.16 -18.58
CA THR A 335 2.90 12.40 -17.43
C THR A 335 4.03 11.55 -16.83
N SER A 336 4.00 11.31 -15.52
CA SER A 336 4.98 10.44 -14.86
C SER A 336 4.35 9.61 -13.74
N PRO A 337 4.54 8.28 -13.73
CA PRO A 337 4.07 7.45 -12.63
C PRO A 337 5.00 7.54 -11.41
N LEU A 338 4.41 7.49 -10.22
CA LEU A 338 5.12 7.36 -8.94
C LEU A 338 5.09 5.92 -8.41
N SER A 339 4.37 5.04 -9.09
CA SER A 339 4.33 3.59 -8.83
C SER A 339 5.16 2.87 -9.89
N SER A 340 5.87 1.81 -9.49
CA SER A 340 6.65 1.00 -10.43
C SER A 340 5.82 -0.17 -10.96
N THR A 341 5.43 -0.10 -12.23
CA THR A 341 4.77 -1.22 -12.92
C THR A 341 5.70 -2.43 -13.05
N VAL A 342 7.00 -2.20 -13.22
CA VAL A 342 8.00 -3.29 -13.28
C VAL A 342 8.00 -4.10 -11.97
N LYS A 343 8.04 -3.40 -10.83
CA LYS A 343 7.97 -4.07 -9.51
C LYS A 343 6.59 -4.67 -9.23
N ALA A 344 5.51 -4.04 -9.70
CA ALA A 344 4.16 -4.61 -9.59
C ALA A 344 4.03 -5.96 -10.32
N ARG A 345 4.59 -6.08 -11.54
CA ARG A 345 4.66 -7.34 -12.29
C ARG A 345 5.48 -8.40 -11.56
N GLU A 346 6.68 -8.02 -11.09
CA GLU A 346 7.54 -8.91 -10.30
C GLU A 346 6.79 -9.49 -9.09
N ILE A 347 6.03 -8.66 -8.36
CA ILE A 347 5.22 -9.11 -7.23
C ILE A 347 4.10 -10.07 -7.68
N ALA A 348 3.37 -9.76 -8.74
CA ALA A 348 2.30 -10.60 -9.25
C ALA A 348 2.81 -11.98 -9.70
N ASP A 349 4.00 -12.02 -10.33
CA ASP A 349 4.66 -13.26 -10.77
C ASP A 349 5.23 -14.08 -9.61
N LEU A 350 5.83 -13.42 -8.61
CA LEU A 350 6.29 -14.09 -7.39
C LEU A 350 5.12 -14.73 -6.64
N LEU A 351 4.02 -13.99 -6.47
CA LEU A 351 2.81 -14.50 -5.85
C LEU A 351 2.23 -15.67 -6.66
N LYS A 352 2.18 -15.56 -7.99
CA LYS A 352 1.76 -16.65 -8.89
C LYS A 352 2.62 -17.89 -8.70
N THR A 353 3.93 -17.72 -8.56
CA THR A 353 4.88 -18.81 -8.32
C THR A 353 4.65 -19.47 -6.96
N GLN A 354 4.50 -18.69 -5.89
CA GLN A 354 4.24 -19.21 -4.54
C GLN A 354 2.94 -20.01 -4.48
N ILE A 355 1.88 -19.53 -5.14
CA ILE A 355 0.60 -20.24 -5.21
C ILE A 355 0.74 -21.54 -6.00
N LYS A 356 1.37 -21.52 -7.18
CA LYS A 356 1.59 -22.75 -7.97
C LYS A 356 2.41 -23.81 -7.23
N LYS A 357 3.30 -23.40 -6.31
CA LYS A 357 4.10 -24.30 -5.47
C LYS A 357 3.37 -24.77 -4.21
N GLY A 358 2.16 -24.27 -3.91
CA GLY A 358 1.45 -24.56 -2.67
C GLY A 358 2.02 -23.87 -1.42
N GLU A 359 2.95 -22.91 -1.58
CA GLU A 359 3.54 -22.14 -0.48
C GLU A 359 2.59 -21.03 0.02
N PHE A 360 1.65 -20.63 -0.83
CA PHE A 360 0.63 -19.63 -0.56
C PHE A 360 -0.77 -20.20 -0.84
N LEU A 361 -1.55 -20.34 0.23
CA LEU A 361 -2.97 -20.72 0.15
C LEU A 361 -3.86 -19.50 0.34
N LEU A 362 -5.03 -19.54 -0.28
CA LEU A 362 -6.04 -18.50 -0.19
C LEU A 362 -6.79 -18.61 1.14
N THR A 363 -7.29 -17.47 1.62
CA THR A 363 -8.09 -17.38 2.83
C THR A 363 -9.42 -16.73 2.51
N LYS A 364 -10.50 -17.28 3.04
CA LYS A 364 -11.78 -16.57 3.09
C LYS A 364 -11.66 -15.40 4.08
N SER A 365 -12.18 -14.23 3.71
CA SER A 365 -12.25 -13.10 4.63
C SER A 365 -13.10 -13.46 5.86
N ALA A 366 -12.64 -13.12 7.05
CA ALA A 366 -13.41 -13.21 8.27
C ALA A 366 -14.62 -12.26 8.23
N GLU A 367 -14.44 -11.07 7.64
CA GLU A 367 -15.48 -10.08 7.41
C GLU A 367 -15.18 -9.29 6.13
N GLY A 368 -16.23 -8.93 5.38
CA GLY A 368 -16.10 -8.07 4.20
C GLY A 368 -15.71 -6.64 4.58
N LEU A 369 -15.13 -5.89 3.62
CA LEU A 369 -14.91 -4.47 3.85
C LEU A 369 -16.23 -3.70 3.82
N PRO A 370 -16.35 -2.60 4.59
CA PRO A 370 -17.51 -1.73 4.51
C PRO A 370 -17.75 -1.26 3.06
N THR A 371 -19.01 -1.31 2.63
CA THR A 371 -19.43 -0.83 1.30
C THR A 371 -20.41 0.34 1.41
N ASP A 372 -20.55 0.92 2.60
CA ASP A 372 -21.52 1.97 2.87
C ASP A 372 -21.12 3.27 2.16
N LYS A 373 -22.11 3.98 1.61
CA LYS A 373 -21.84 5.20 0.83
C LYS A 373 -21.61 6.43 1.72
N LYS A 374 -21.36 6.23 3.02
CA LYS A 374 -21.15 7.33 3.95
C LYS A 374 -19.78 7.95 3.70
N ARG A 375 -19.78 9.25 3.41
CA ARG A 375 -18.54 10.01 3.19
C ARG A 375 -17.79 10.23 4.50
N LEU A 376 -16.46 10.34 4.40
CA LEU A 376 -15.60 10.65 5.53
C LEU A 376 -15.92 12.02 6.14
N ASN A 377 -15.81 12.11 7.47
CA ASN A 377 -15.93 13.38 8.17
C ASN A 377 -14.77 14.31 7.80
N LYS A 378 -15.06 15.61 7.71
CA LYS A 378 -14.03 16.66 7.61
C LYS A 378 -13.71 17.18 9.01
N LEU A 379 -12.46 17.54 9.25
CA LEU A 379 -12.08 18.25 10.46
C LEU A 379 -12.60 19.70 10.35
N GLU A 380 -13.59 20.04 11.15
CA GLU A 380 -14.06 21.41 11.28
C GLU A 380 -13.14 22.18 12.21
N VAL A 381 -12.56 23.28 11.71
CA VAL A 381 -11.77 24.19 12.55
C VAL A 381 -12.75 24.94 13.45
N ARG A 382 -12.83 24.51 14.70
CA ARG A 382 -13.57 25.18 15.76
C ARG A 382 -12.57 26.00 16.58
N GLY A 383 -12.89 27.25 16.88
CA GLY A 383 -12.05 28.06 17.76
C GLY A 383 -12.00 27.42 19.14
N TYR A 384 -10.79 27.21 19.66
CA TYR A 384 -10.51 26.75 21.01
C TYR A 384 -9.87 27.87 21.81
#